data_AF-A0A6B1KQB8-F1
#
_entry.id   AF-A0A6B1KQB8-F1
#
_cell.length_a   1.000
_cell.length_b   1.000
_cell.length_c   1.000
_cell.angle_alpha   90.00
_cell.angle_beta   90.00
_cell.angle_gamma   90.00
#
_symmetry.space_group_name_H-M   'P 1'
#
loop_
_entity.id
_entity.type
_entity.pdbx_description
1 polymer ?
#
loop_
_entity_poly.entity_id
_entity_poly.type
_entity_poly.pdbx_seq_one_letter_code
_entity_poly.pdbx_strand_id
1 'polypeptide(L)'
;MAFHLPHGIHAIEVSLDPEERAEAARRLVRDIYPQGEEPLWNTMGSLYGAMADELLADGVAFFGIGLYEIEDGGGVAHCALTVAVHERAEADPDVVAAGTRAALLGDPLREVSWLDLPCGPAVYGITFRKLVVDSAYTTSGEDEELVMGQIQVHIPFPTGPYTAVVTLDTASVEQWDEFSHAVAGIIGSVEFPQREVTH
;
A
#
# COMPACT_ATOMS: atom_id res chain seq x y z
N MET A 1 -12.31 -2.88 8.52
CA MET A 1 -11.91 -3.74 7.38
C MET A 1 -10.80 -4.64 7.89
N ALA A 2 -10.85 -5.92 7.59
CA ALA A 2 -9.81 -6.90 7.94
C ALA A 2 -9.27 -7.53 6.65
N PHE A 3 -8.01 -7.93 6.66
CA PHE A 3 -7.35 -8.64 5.56
C PHE A 3 -6.12 -9.39 6.09
N HIS A 4 -5.64 -10.37 5.32
CA HIS A 4 -4.43 -11.10 5.63
C HIS A 4 -3.22 -10.49 4.92
N LEU A 5 -2.16 -10.27 5.68
CA LEU A 5 -0.87 -9.83 5.15
C LEU A 5 -0.01 -11.04 4.76
N PRO A 6 0.55 -11.05 3.55
CA PRO A 6 1.57 -12.00 3.15
C PRO A 6 2.77 -11.97 4.10
N HIS A 7 3.43 -13.12 4.23
CA HIS A 7 4.71 -13.19 4.92
C HIS A 7 5.73 -12.25 4.23
N GLY A 8 6.58 -11.60 5.02
CA GLY A 8 7.59 -10.65 4.54
C GLY A 8 7.13 -9.20 4.43
N ILE A 9 5.83 -8.91 4.61
CA ILE A 9 5.36 -7.53 4.78
C ILE A 9 5.38 -7.16 6.27
N HIS A 10 6.20 -6.16 6.60
CA HIS A 10 6.27 -5.54 7.92
C HIS A 10 5.41 -4.29 7.92
N ALA A 11 4.49 -4.16 8.88
CA ALA A 11 3.47 -3.12 8.80
C ALA A 11 3.07 -2.54 10.15
N ILE A 12 2.45 -1.37 10.07
CA ILE A 12 1.84 -0.66 11.19
C ILE A 12 0.43 -0.20 10.83
N GLU A 13 -0.43 -0.17 11.84
CA GLU A 13 -1.65 0.61 11.76
C GLU A 13 -1.32 2.09 11.99
N VAL A 14 -1.62 2.92 11.00
CA VAL A 14 -1.34 4.36 10.99
C VAL A 14 -2.45 5.11 11.73
N SER A 15 -3.66 4.57 11.77
CA SER A 15 -4.80 5.12 12.52
C SER A 15 -4.71 5.00 14.05
N LEU A 16 -3.65 4.38 14.59
CA LEU A 16 -3.42 4.31 16.04
C LEU A 16 -3.30 5.70 16.67
N ASP A 17 -3.47 5.77 17.99
CA ASP A 17 -3.21 7.01 18.71
C ASP A 17 -1.73 7.44 18.54
N PRO A 18 -1.40 8.75 18.60
CA PRO A 18 -0.07 9.25 18.23
C PRO A 18 1.11 8.56 18.94
N GLU A 19 0.98 8.26 20.23
CA GLU A 19 2.04 7.59 21.00
C GLU A 19 2.21 6.11 20.59
N GLU A 20 1.08 5.41 20.36
CA GLU A 20 1.07 4.02 19.90
C GLU A 20 1.61 3.90 18.47
N ARG A 21 1.25 4.83 17.58
CA ARG A 21 1.81 4.92 16.22
C ARG A 21 3.32 5.15 16.26
N ALA A 22 3.80 6.06 17.10
CA ALA A 22 5.23 6.31 17.25
C ALA A 22 5.99 5.09 17.79
N GLU A 23 5.41 4.32 18.70
CA GLU A 23 5.97 3.04 19.15
C GLU A 23 5.96 1.99 18.02
N ALA A 24 4.84 1.87 17.30
CA ALA A 24 4.71 0.95 16.18
C ALA A 24 5.75 1.23 15.09
N ALA A 25 6.00 2.50 14.75
CA ALA A 25 7.04 2.90 13.80
C ALA A 25 8.45 2.51 14.29
N ARG A 26 8.75 2.69 15.58
CA ARG A 26 10.03 2.28 16.18
C ARG A 26 10.20 0.75 16.17
N ARG A 27 9.13 -0.01 16.38
CA ARG A 27 9.14 -1.47 16.24
C ARG A 27 9.36 -1.90 14.79
N LEU A 28 8.61 -1.30 13.85
CA LEU A 28 8.74 -1.56 12.43
C LEU A 28 10.18 -1.40 11.95
N VAL A 29 10.85 -0.34 12.38
CA VAL A 29 12.26 -0.07 12.04
C VAL A 29 13.22 -1.16 12.54
N ARG A 30 12.96 -1.75 13.71
CA ARG A 30 13.74 -2.89 14.21
C ARG A 30 13.48 -4.15 13.39
N ASP A 31 12.25 -4.34 12.94
CA ASP A 31 11.87 -5.52 12.14
C ASP A 31 12.51 -5.46 10.74
N ILE A 32 12.57 -4.28 10.10
CA ILE A 32 13.17 -4.10 8.77
C ILE A 32 14.70 -3.99 8.82
N TYR A 33 15.28 -3.51 9.93
CA TYR A 33 16.73 -3.43 10.14
C TYR A 33 17.17 -4.26 11.35
N PRO A 34 17.01 -5.60 11.33
CA PRO A 34 17.28 -6.45 12.50
C PRO A 34 18.76 -6.44 12.93
N GLN A 35 19.66 -6.12 11.99
CA GLN A 35 21.11 -5.97 12.23
C GLN A 35 21.55 -4.51 12.39
N GLY A 36 20.60 -3.58 12.50
CA GLY A 36 20.88 -2.18 12.75
C GLY A 36 21.42 -1.92 14.16
N GLU A 37 21.94 -0.71 14.37
CA GLU A 37 22.38 -0.24 15.69
C GLU A 37 21.46 0.88 16.20
N GLU A 38 21.50 1.19 17.51
CA GLU A 38 20.66 2.22 18.13
C GLU A 38 20.63 3.56 17.37
N PRO A 39 21.75 4.12 16.87
CA PRO A 39 21.71 5.37 16.11
C PRO A 39 20.88 5.27 14.82
N LEU A 40 20.98 4.15 14.10
CA LEU A 40 20.20 3.89 12.90
C LEU A 40 18.72 3.73 13.26
N TRP A 41 18.41 2.91 14.26
CA TRP A 41 17.03 2.68 14.69
C TRP A 41 16.34 3.94 15.19
N ASN A 42 17.04 4.80 15.93
CA ASN A 42 16.48 6.06 16.40
C ASN A 42 16.20 7.04 15.25
N THR A 43 17.14 7.13 14.31
CA THR A 43 17.01 7.99 13.13
C THR A 43 15.86 7.53 12.25
N MET A 44 15.87 6.26 11.86
CA MET A 44 14.84 5.67 11.00
C MET A 44 13.48 5.61 11.71
N GLY A 45 13.46 5.34 13.03
CA GLY A 45 12.23 5.36 13.83
C GLY A 45 11.55 6.72 13.82
N SER A 46 12.34 7.80 13.92
CA SER A 46 11.83 9.17 13.83
C SER A 46 11.30 9.49 12.42
N LEU A 47 12.04 9.08 11.38
CA LEU A 47 11.62 9.26 9.99
C LEU A 47 10.32 8.53 9.68
N TYR A 48 10.21 7.27 10.07
CA TYR A 48 9.00 6.46 9.85
C TYR A 48 7.82 6.95 10.69
N GLY A 49 8.07 7.47 11.90
CA GLY A 49 7.04 8.12 12.71
C GLY A 49 6.46 9.35 12.00
N ALA A 50 7.33 10.24 11.51
CA ALA A 50 6.91 11.43 10.76
C ALA A 50 6.18 11.05 9.46
N MET A 51 6.69 10.05 8.72
CA MET A 51 6.02 9.53 7.52
C MET A 51 4.63 8.98 7.84
N ALA A 52 4.47 8.28 8.95
CA ALA A 52 3.17 7.75 9.36
C ALA A 52 2.17 8.89 9.72
N ASP A 53 2.64 9.99 10.31
CA ASP A 53 1.80 11.16 10.57
C ASP A 53 1.33 11.83 9.26
N GLU A 54 2.20 11.97 8.27
CA GLU A 54 1.84 12.50 6.95
C GLU A 54 0.85 11.57 6.21
N LEU A 55 1.10 10.26 6.23
CA LEU A 55 0.18 9.26 5.67
C LEU A 55 -1.20 9.34 6.32
N LEU A 56 -1.27 9.51 7.65
CA LEU A 56 -2.55 9.68 8.34
C LEU A 56 -3.29 10.95 7.88
N ALA A 57 -2.55 12.06 7.71
CA ALA A 57 -3.12 13.32 7.23
C ALA A 57 -3.73 13.18 5.82
N ASP A 58 -3.17 12.29 5.00
CA ASP A 58 -3.68 11.94 3.66
C ASP A 58 -4.78 10.86 3.67
N GLY A 59 -5.22 10.41 4.85
CA GLY A 59 -6.31 9.43 5.00
C GLY A 59 -5.87 7.96 4.90
N VAL A 60 -4.56 7.69 4.99
CA VAL A 60 -4.02 6.33 5.06
C VAL A 60 -4.16 5.81 6.49
N ALA A 61 -4.84 4.68 6.64
CA ALA A 61 -5.05 4.02 7.93
C ALA A 61 -4.01 2.91 8.20
N PHE A 62 -3.31 2.45 7.17
CA PHE A 62 -2.38 1.32 7.26
C PHE A 62 -1.21 1.49 6.30
N PHE A 63 -0.01 1.15 6.75
CA PHE A 63 1.22 1.17 5.96
C PHE A 63 2.05 -0.08 6.20
N GLY A 64 2.60 -0.67 5.14
CA GLY A 64 3.52 -1.79 5.20
C GLY A 64 4.64 -1.71 4.18
N ILE A 65 5.74 -2.39 4.48
CA ILE A 65 6.89 -2.57 3.58
C ILE A 65 7.15 -4.05 3.43
N GLY A 66 7.19 -4.52 2.20
CA GLY A 66 7.70 -5.84 1.85
C GLY A 66 9.19 -5.75 1.54
N LEU A 67 9.99 -6.65 2.14
CA LEU A 67 11.41 -6.83 1.84
C LEU A 67 11.64 -8.31 1.54
N TYR A 68 12.11 -8.60 0.33
CA TYR A 68 12.30 -9.95 -0.16
C TYR A 68 13.69 -10.12 -0.74
N GLU A 69 14.39 -11.19 -0.36
CA GLU A 69 15.65 -11.56 -0.99
C GLU A 69 15.39 -12.05 -2.42
N ILE A 70 16.10 -11.50 -3.39
CA ILE A 70 16.08 -11.98 -4.77
C ILE A 70 17.07 -13.14 -4.86
N GLU A 71 16.62 -14.27 -5.40
CA GLU A 71 17.46 -15.47 -5.58
C GLU A 71 18.76 -15.16 -6.36
N ASP A 72 19.74 -16.07 -6.24
CA ASP A 72 21.05 -15.98 -6.92
C ASP A 72 21.87 -14.71 -6.61
N GLY A 73 21.63 -14.07 -5.46
CA GLY A 73 22.37 -12.89 -5.03
C GLY A 73 21.93 -11.60 -5.72
N GLY A 74 20.70 -11.57 -6.27
CA GLY A 74 20.11 -10.44 -6.97
C GLY A 74 19.79 -9.22 -6.09
N GLY A 75 20.09 -9.26 -4.79
CA GLY A 75 19.83 -8.18 -3.85
C GLY A 75 18.49 -8.30 -3.15
N VAL A 76 17.86 -7.16 -2.85
CA VAL A 76 16.59 -7.10 -2.12
C VAL A 76 15.54 -6.42 -2.98
N ALA A 77 14.43 -7.10 -3.23
CA ALA A 77 13.22 -6.52 -3.80
C ALA A 77 12.41 -5.85 -2.69
N HIS A 78 11.86 -4.68 -2.99
CA HIS A 78 11.02 -3.96 -2.03
C HIS A 78 9.69 -3.53 -2.62
N CYS A 79 8.66 -3.48 -1.78
CA CYS A 79 7.38 -2.86 -2.10
C CYS A 79 6.85 -2.09 -0.89
N ALA A 80 6.05 -1.06 -1.14
CA ALA A 80 5.28 -0.36 -0.14
C ALA A 80 3.80 -0.67 -0.35
N LEU A 81 3.08 -0.92 0.75
CA LEU A 81 1.64 -1.20 0.76
C LEU A 81 0.95 -0.14 1.63
N THR A 82 -0.10 0.47 1.11
CA THR A 82 -0.96 1.39 1.87
C THR A 82 -2.42 0.99 1.78
N VAL A 83 -3.19 1.29 2.82
CA VAL A 83 -4.66 1.24 2.78
C VAL A 83 -5.20 2.58 3.25
N ALA A 84 -5.84 3.30 2.34
CA ALA A 84 -6.59 4.52 2.64
C ALA A 84 -8.09 4.22 2.72
N VAL A 85 -8.82 4.98 3.52
CA VAL A 85 -10.28 4.92 3.57
C VAL A 85 -10.83 6.32 3.33
N HIS A 86 -11.60 6.48 2.27
CA HIS A 86 -12.19 7.76 1.90
C HIS A 86 -13.70 7.74 2.09
N GLU A 87 -14.22 8.84 2.66
CA GLU A 87 -15.65 9.11 2.69
C GLU A 87 -16.15 9.50 1.28
N ARG A 88 -17.37 9.08 0.95
CA ARG A 88 -18.05 9.32 -0.32
C ARG A 88 -19.54 9.57 -0.09
N ALA A 89 -20.27 9.98 -1.13
CA ALA A 89 -21.72 9.99 -1.04
C ALA A 89 -22.29 8.56 -0.85
N GLU A 90 -23.40 8.47 -0.13
CA GLU A 90 -24.13 7.22 0.02
C GLU A 90 -24.68 6.78 -1.36
N ALA A 91 -24.27 5.59 -1.77
CA ALA A 91 -24.58 5.00 -3.05
C ALA A 91 -24.33 3.49 -2.97
N ASP A 92 -25.04 2.75 -3.83
CA ASP A 92 -24.85 1.32 -4.02
C ASP A 92 -23.39 1.00 -4.41
N PRO A 93 -22.75 -0.02 -3.82
CA PRO A 93 -21.37 -0.41 -4.13
C PRO A 93 -21.10 -0.62 -5.62
N ASP A 94 -22.03 -1.19 -6.39
CA ASP A 94 -21.86 -1.41 -7.83
C ASP A 94 -21.81 -0.08 -8.60
N VAL A 95 -22.64 0.89 -8.20
CA VAL A 95 -22.65 2.23 -8.78
C VAL A 95 -21.33 2.94 -8.50
N VAL A 96 -20.80 2.80 -7.29
CA VAL A 96 -19.51 3.38 -6.90
C VAL A 96 -18.38 2.74 -7.70
N ALA A 97 -18.33 1.42 -7.77
CA ALA A 97 -17.33 0.70 -8.55
C ALA A 97 -17.39 1.10 -10.05
N ALA A 98 -18.58 1.19 -10.63
CA ALA A 98 -18.74 1.63 -12.03
C ALA A 98 -18.23 3.05 -12.25
N GLY A 99 -18.52 3.98 -11.33
CA GLY A 99 -18.02 5.35 -11.35
C GLY A 99 -16.49 5.42 -11.24
N THR A 100 -15.91 4.68 -10.29
CA THR A 100 -14.46 4.58 -10.13
C THR A 100 -13.79 4.04 -11.39
N ARG A 101 -14.32 2.97 -11.99
CA ARG A 101 -13.81 2.42 -13.25
C ARG A 101 -13.84 3.46 -14.36
N ALA A 102 -14.94 4.18 -14.52
CA ALA A 102 -15.05 5.24 -15.53
C ALA A 102 -14.02 6.37 -15.30
N ALA A 103 -13.78 6.76 -14.05
CA ALA A 103 -12.77 7.76 -13.71
C ALA A 103 -11.35 7.29 -14.00
N LEU A 104 -11.00 6.05 -13.64
CA LEU A 104 -9.66 5.49 -13.86
C LEU A 104 -9.33 5.28 -15.35
N LEU A 105 -10.33 4.93 -16.17
CA LEU A 105 -10.18 4.78 -17.63
C LEU A 105 -9.84 6.10 -18.35
N GLY A 106 -9.94 7.25 -17.65
CA GLY A 106 -9.52 8.54 -18.18
C GLY A 106 -8.01 8.69 -18.34
N ASP A 107 -7.21 7.88 -17.64
CA ASP A 107 -5.74 7.86 -17.78
C ASP A 107 -5.32 6.78 -18.80
N PRO A 108 -4.77 7.15 -19.99
CA PRO A 108 -4.40 6.19 -21.02
C PRO A 108 -3.22 5.30 -20.64
N LEU A 109 -2.48 5.64 -19.58
CA LEU A 109 -1.37 4.83 -19.08
C LEU A 109 -1.81 3.79 -18.05
N ARG A 110 -3.09 3.79 -17.69
CA ARG A 110 -3.64 2.91 -16.66
C ARG A 110 -4.41 1.75 -17.29
N GLU A 111 -3.99 0.54 -16.98
CA GLU A 111 -4.82 -0.64 -17.20
C GLU A 111 -5.87 -0.71 -16.09
N VAL A 112 -7.14 -0.83 -16.44
CA VAL A 112 -8.26 -0.83 -15.47
C VAL A 112 -9.14 -2.03 -15.71
N SER A 113 -9.46 -2.76 -14.65
CA SER A 113 -10.38 -3.88 -14.72
C SER A 113 -11.22 -4.04 -13.45
N TRP A 114 -12.32 -4.75 -13.61
CA TRP A 114 -13.31 -5.04 -12.57
C TRP A 114 -12.97 -6.35 -11.87
N LEU A 115 -13.23 -6.43 -10.57
CA LEU A 115 -13.09 -7.62 -9.74
C LEU A 115 -14.38 -7.89 -8.99
N ASP A 116 -14.83 -9.14 -9.02
CA ASP A 116 -15.89 -9.62 -8.16
C ASP A 116 -15.25 -10.31 -6.95
N LEU A 117 -15.19 -9.61 -5.82
CA LEU A 117 -14.61 -10.13 -4.58
C LEU A 117 -15.71 -10.72 -3.68
N PRO A 118 -15.36 -11.62 -2.74
CA PRO A 118 -16.33 -12.09 -1.74
C PRO A 118 -17.00 -10.97 -0.95
N CYS A 119 -16.32 -9.83 -0.79
CA CYS A 119 -16.82 -8.67 -0.06
C CYS A 119 -17.59 -7.65 -0.91
N GLY A 120 -17.73 -7.88 -2.22
CA GLY A 120 -18.42 -7.00 -3.15
C GLY A 120 -17.60 -6.63 -4.40
N PRO A 121 -18.10 -5.70 -5.23
CA PRO A 121 -17.39 -5.28 -6.43
C PRO A 121 -16.16 -4.45 -6.07
N ALA A 122 -15.11 -4.58 -6.86
CA ALA A 122 -13.90 -3.76 -6.77
C ALA A 122 -13.38 -3.41 -8.16
N VAL A 123 -12.53 -2.39 -8.21
CA VAL A 123 -11.85 -1.97 -9.44
C VAL A 123 -10.37 -1.86 -9.16
N TYR A 124 -9.55 -2.53 -9.97
CA TYR A 124 -8.10 -2.32 -9.90
C TYR A 124 -7.60 -1.51 -11.09
N GLY A 125 -6.52 -0.76 -10.83
CA GLY A 125 -5.75 -0.02 -11.80
C GLY A 125 -4.27 -0.37 -11.68
N ILE A 126 -3.61 -0.65 -12.80
CA ILE A 126 -2.16 -0.83 -12.88
C ILE A 126 -1.56 0.32 -13.67
N THR A 127 -0.47 0.89 -13.17
CA THR A 127 0.32 1.91 -13.89
C THR A 127 1.81 1.65 -13.73
N PHE A 128 2.56 1.85 -14.82
CA PHE A 128 4.02 1.93 -14.78
C PHE A 128 4.46 3.35 -15.12
N ARG A 129 5.31 3.93 -14.30
CA ARG A 129 5.82 5.29 -14.49
C ARG A 129 7.34 5.27 -14.56
N LYS A 130 7.89 5.97 -15.55
CA LYS A 130 9.31 6.28 -15.60
C LYS A 130 9.58 7.55 -14.81
N LEU A 131 10.55 7.49 -13.91
CA LEU A 131 11.08 8.60 -13.16
C LEU A 131 12.54 8.77 -13.57
N VAL A 132 13.01 10.02 -13.64
CA VAL A 132 14.43 10.31 -13.78
C VAL A 132 14.95 10.70 -12.41
N VAL A 133 15.90 9.92 -11.90
CA VAL A 133 16.62 10.20 -10.66
C VAL A 133 17.80 11.08 -11.02
N ASP A 134 17.81 12.30 -10.47
CA ASP A 134 18.88 13.27 -10.70
C ASP A 134 20.23 12.72 -10.23
N SER A 135 21.27 12.96 -11.02
CA SER A 135 22.66 12.57 -10.76
C SER A 135 23.18 12.84 -9.33
N ALA A 136 22.66 13.87 -8.65
CA ALA A 136 23.00 14.16 -7.26
C ALA A 136 22.59 13.05 -6.27
N TYR A 137 21.69 12.14 -6.68
CA TYR A 137 21.16 11.05 -5.86
C TYR A 137 21.52 9.66 -6.39
N THR A 138 22.27 9.57 -7.49
CA THR A 138 22.70 8.28 -8.08
C THR A 138 24.14 7.95 -7.67
N THR A 139 24.47 6.66 -7.68
CA THR A 139 25.85 6.22 -7.38
C THR A 139 26.79 6.47 -8.57
N SER A 140 26.25 6.46 -9.79
CA SER A 140 27.01 6.75 -11.01
C SER A 140 27.40 8.23 -11.15
N GLY A 141 26.64 9.15 -10.53
CA GLY A 141 26.79 10.58 -10.75
C GLY A 141 26.22 11.04 -12.10
N GLU A 142 25.38 10.22 -12.73
CA GLU A 142 24.62 10.53 -13.95
C GLU A 142 23.11 10.39 -13.66
N ASP A 143 22.26 11.05 -14.45
CA ASP A 143 20.81 10.88 -14.36
C ASP A 143 20.44 9.44 -14.72
N GLU A 144 19.65 8.78 -13.88
CA GLU A 144 19.25 7.37 -14.09
C GLU A 144 17.73 7.25 -14.24
N GLU A 145 17.28 6.42 -15.18
CA GLU A 145 15.85 6.08 -15.33
C GLU A 145 15.46 4.99 -14.32
N LEU A 146 14.45 5.29 -13.49
CA LEU A 146 13.80 4.35 -12.59
C LEU A 146 12.38 4.06 -13.09
N VAL A 147 12.00 2.79 -13.15
CA VAL A 147 10.61 2.40 -13.46
C VAL A 147 9.92 2.03 -12.15
N MET A 148 8.79 2.68 -11.88
CA MET A 148 7.92 2.37 -10.75
C MET A 148 6.65 1.67 -11.25
N GLY A 149 6.33 0.52 -10.68
CA GLY A 149 5.05 -0.15 -10.86
C GLY A 149 4.11 0.16 -9.69
N GLN A 150 2.83 0.40 -9.99
CA GLN A 150 1.79 0.62 -8.99
C GLN A 150 0.56 -0.24 -9.31
N ILE A 151 0.05 -0.94 -8.30
CA ILE A 151 -1.27 -1.58 -8.30
C ILE A 151 -2.15 -0.82 -7.31
N GLN A 152 -3.32 -0.36 -7.75
CA GLN A 152 -4.28 0.30 -6.87
C GLN A 152 -5.65 -0.37 -7.00
N VAL A 153 -6.24 -0.78 -5.88
CA VAL A 153 -7.54 -1.45 -5.82
C VAL A 153 -8.51 -0.65 -4.98
N HIS A 154 -9.63 -0.27 -5.59
CA HIS A 154 -10.72 0.47 -4.98
C HIS A 154 -11.84 -0.49 -4.60
N ILE A 155 -12.17 -0.53 -3.31
CA ILE A 155 -13.14 -1.45 -2.73
C ILE A 155 -14.19 -0.64 -1.97
N PRO A 156 -15.36 -0.37 -2.57
CA PRO A 156 -16.48 0.24 -1.85
C PRO A 156 -16.87 -0.64 -0.66
N PHE A 157 -17.12 -0.01 0.49
CA PHE A 157 -17.65 -0.74 1.63
C PHE A 157 -19.07 -1.22 1.30
N PRO A 158 -19.46 -2.44 1.74
CA PRO A 158 -20.81 -2.96 1.52
C PRO A 158 -21.87 -2.15 2.28
N THR A 159 -21.46 -1.45 3.35
CA THR A 159 -22.31 -0.55 4.12
C THR A 159 -21.57 0.75 4.43
N GLY A 160 -22.34 1.84 4.48
CA GLY A 160 -21.83 3.16 4.81
C GLY A 160 -21.14 3.90 3.64
N PRO A 161 -20.81 5.18 3.86
CA PRO A 161 -20.31 6.09 2.83
C PRO A 161 -18.80 5.96 2.62
N TYR A 162 -18.24 4.75 2.55
CA TYR A 162 -16.77 4.57 2.50
C TYR A 162 -16.30 3.75 1.29
N THR A 163 -15.07 4.02 0.86
CA THR A 163 -14.29 3.23 -0.10
C THR A 163 -12.88 3.04 0.44
N ALA A 164 -12.41 1.80 0.51
CA ALA A 164 -11.02 1.49 0.77
C ALA A 164 -10.21 1.57 -0.53
N VAL A 165 -9.01 2.11 -0.46
CA VAL A 165 -8.04 2.11 -1.56
C VAL A 165 -6.78 1.42 -1.08
N VAL A 166 -6.53 0.23 -1.59
CA VAL A 166 -5.31 -0.52 -1.34
C VAL A 166 -4.33 -0.20 -2.45
N THR A 167 -3.15 0.32 -2.12
CA THR A 167 -2.12 0.65 -3.11
C THR A 167 -0.83 -0.11 -2.79
N LEU A 168 -0.27 -0.80 -3.78
CA LEU A 168 1.09 -1.33 -3.74
C LEU A 168 1.96 -0.59 -4.75
N ASP A 169 3.10 -0.08 -4.30
CA ASP A 169 4.11 0.58 -5.11
C ASP A 169 5.44 -0.18 -5.02
N THR A 170 6.16 -0.30 -6.13
CA THR A 170 7.48 -0.94 -6.16
C THR A 170 8.36 -0.39 -7.28
N ALA A 171 9.66 -0.25 -6.99
CA ALA A 171 10.69 -0.04 -8.00
C ALA A 171 11.27 -1.35 -8.56
N SER A 172 11.03 -2.47 -7.87
CA SER A 172 11.53 -3.81 -8.22
C SER A 172 10.59 -4.46 -9.24
N VAL A 173 10.47 -3.84 -10.41
CA VAL A 173 9.54 -4.26 -11.48
C VAL A 173 9.86 -5.62 -12.06
N GLU A 174 11.09 -6.11 -11.88
CA GLU A 174 11.49 -7.48 -12.22
C GLU A 174 10.78 -8.53 -11.35
N GLN A 175 10.20 -8.13 -10.21
CA GLN A 175 9.45 -9.00 -9.29
C GLN A 175 7.93 -8.72 -9.34
N TRP A 176 7.47 -8.14 -10.45
CA TRP A 176 6.09 -7.71 -10.61
C TRP A 176 5.07 -8.85 -10.44
N ASP A 177 5.41 -10.05 -10.92
CA ASP A 177 4.51 -11.21 -10.83
C ASP A 177 4.33 -11.66 -9.37
N GLU A 178 5.40 -11.70 -8.56
CA GLU A 178 5.30 -12.00 -7.13
C GLU A 178 4.46 -10.96 -6.39
N PHE A 179 4.70 -9.66 -6.63
CA PHE A 179 3.95 -8.59 -5.97
C PHE A 179 2.49 -8.55 -6.40
N SER A 180 2.19 -8.80 -7.68
CA SER A 180 0.83 -8.92 -8.18
C SER A 180 0.09 -10.07 -7.49
N HIS A 181 0.75 -11.20 -7.29
CA HIS A 181 0.18 -12.33 -6.56
C HIS A 181 -0.05 -12.01 -5.08
N ALA A 182 0.90 -11.31 -4.44
CA ALA A 182 0.76 -10.86 -3.06
C ALA A 182 -0.46 -9.93 -2.87
N VAL A 183 -0.64 -8.95 -3.77
CA VAL A 183 -1.82 -8.07 -3.76
C VAL A 183 -3.10 -8.86 -3.99
N ALA A 184 -3.13 -9.79 -4.96
CA ALA A 184 -4.31 -10.63 -5.18
C ALA A 184 -4.70 -11.42 -3.92
N GLY A 185 -3.71 -11.95 -3.18
CA GLY A 185 -3.93 -12.62 -1.89
C GLY A 185 -4.50 -11.68 -0.82
N ILE A 186 -3.96 -10.47 -0.69
CA ILE A 186 -4.47 -9.45 0.24
C ILE A 186 -5.92 -9.13 -0.09
N ILE A 187 -6.19 -8.74 -1.35
CA ILE A 187 -7.51 -8.31 -1.81
C ILE A 187 -8.54 -9.44 -1.70
N GLY A 188 -8.17 -10.67 -2.06
CA GLY A 188 -9.03 -11.84 -1.93
C GLY A 188 -9.40 -12.20 -0.49
N SER A 189 -8.64 -11.71 0.49
CA SER A 189 -8.90 -11.90 1.93
C SER A 189 -9.64 -10.74 2.60
N VAL A 190 -10.02 -9.70 1.85
CA VAL A 190 -10.67 -8.52 2.43
C VAL A 190 -12.05 -8.89 2.95
N GLU A 191 -12.28 -8.55 4.22
CA GLU A 191 -13.56 -8.72 4.89
C GLU A 191 -14.00 -7.41 5.57
N PHE A 192 -15.32 -7.22 5.64
CA PHE A 192 -15.95 -6.13 6.39
C PHE A 192 -16.77 -6.73 7.54
N PRO A 193 -16.17 -6.92 8.72
CA PRO A 193 -16.89 -7.43 9.89
C PRO A 193 -18.07 -6.52 10.20
N GLN A 194 -19.25 -7.10 10.42
CA GLN A 194 -20.39 -6.35 10.94
C GLN A 194 -20.04 -5.88 12.35
N ARG A 195 -20.32 -4.60 12.66
CA ARG A 195 -20.31 -4.14 14.06
C ARG A 195 -21.44 -4.90 14.78
N GLU A 196 -21.11 -5.72 15.77
CA GLU A 196 -22.10 -6.23 16.70
C GLU A 196 -22.74 -5.02 17.42
N VAL A 197 -24.00 -4.73 17.12
CA VAL A 197 -24.78 -3.77 17.90
C VAL A 197 -25.17 -4.50 19.17
N THR A 198 -24.43 -4.27 20.25
CA THR A 198 -24.86 -4.69 21.59
C THR A 198 -26.07 -3.83 21.95
N HIS A 199 -27.26 -4.45 22.03
CA HIS A 199 -28.48 -3.82 22.51
C HIS A 199 -28.48 -3.64 24.03
#